data_AF-A0AAV0BR39-F1
#
_entry.id   AF-A0AAV0BR39-F1
#
_cell.length_a   1.000
_cell.length_b   1.000
_cell.length_c   1.000
_cell.angle_alpha   90.00
_cell.angle_beta   90.00
_cell.angle_gamma   90.00
#
_symmetry.space_group_name_H-M   'P 1'
#
loop_
_entity.id
_entity.type
_entity.pdbx_description
1 polymer ?
#
loop_
_entity_poly.entity_id
_entity_poly.type
_entity_poly.pdbx_seq_one_letter_code
_entity_poly.pdbx_strand_id
1 'polypeptide(L)'
;MARDRLAAMRANQKTFQDPQNQPHSGPTLSVQPQGNSQLEAGPLTTTDEKSLDIDNFMEQVSDLNSLIKTINDNISQLRNLQQQSLTELDSDSSPSTAQNDQILSTSTTQRMTEASRETSSMIRNCKNRIESIQSMIQASSRPRNQFNVHLTQIGALKKRLMDSISKYQSVEQEFRQKSQARIERQYRIVNPNATQEEIRQVIGSDQSAQIFSQALMTSNRYGDARAAFNEVKERHQQLKRIETTLTELMEMFNDLATMVEEQDQVIKDVENGAVEVEKDMEQAGQHITKARDSAAAARKKRWICFFIILLLLAIAGAIVAIVIVTNNNKRQQ
;
A
#
# COMPACT_ATOMS: atom_id res chain seq x y z
N MET A 1 -16.37 -40.98 -36.95
CA MET A 1 -17.49 -40.05 -37.26
C MET A 1 -17.14 -38.63 -36.82
N ALA A 2 -16.18 -37.98 -37.49
CA ALA A 2 -15.70 -36.63 -37.13
C ALA A 2 -15.43 -35.79 -38.40
N ARG A 3 -16.28 -35.92 -39.41
CA ARG A 3 -16.21 -35.14 -40.66
C ARG A 3 -17.49 -34.37 -40.98
N ASP A 4 -18.50 -34.43 -40.12
CA ASP A 4 -19.86 -33.98 -40.44
C ASP A 4 -20.34 -32.72 -39.69
N ARG A 5 -19.46 -32.06 -38.93
CA ARG A 5 -19.83 -30.82 -38.21
C ARG A 5 -19.36 -29.53 -38.88
N LEU A 6 -18.60 -29.63 -39.97
CA LEU A 6 -18.09 -28.46 -40.72
C LEU A 6 -19.06 -27.96 -41.79
N ALA A 7 -20.07 -28.76 -42.16
CA ALA A 7 -21.07 -28.40 -43.17
C ALA A 7 -22.23 -27.56 -42.61
N ALA A 8 -22.46 -27.58 -41.29
CA ALA A 8 -23.61 -26.91 -40.66
C ALA A 8 -23.40 -25.40 -40.40
N MET A 9 -22.17 -24.88 -40.49
CA MET A 9 -21.88 -23.47 -40.14
C MET A 9 -21.78 -22.52 -41.35
N ARG A 10 -21.92 -23.05 -42.58
CA ARG A 10 -21.83 -22.27 -43.83
C ARG A 10 -23.16 -21.73 -44.34
N ALA A 11 -24.26 -21.99 -43.62
CA ALA A 11 -25.61 -21.74 -44.10
C ALA A 11 -26.31 -20.48 -43.56
N ASN A 12 -25.65 -19.62 -42.77
CA ASN A 12 -26.37 -18.51 -42.12
C ASN A 12 -25.72 -17.13 -42.18
N GLN A 13 -24.94 -16.81 -43.23
CA GLN A 13 -24.38 -15.46 -43.37
C GLN A 13 -24.58 -14.90 -44.78
N LYS A 14 -25.83 -14.79 -45.22
CA LYS A 14 -26.23 -13.90 -46.33
C LYS A 14 -27.69 -13.43 -46.15
N THR A 15 -27.86 -12.20 -45.66
CA THR A 15 -28.98 -11.28 -45.92
C THR A 15 -28.48 -9.89 -45.50
N PHE A 16 -28.16 -9.01 -46.47
CA PHE A 16 -28.89 -7.76 -46.82
C PHE A 16 -29.06 -6.80 -45.61
N GLN A 17 -28.69 -5.52 -45.64
CA GLN A 17 -29.13 -4.49 -46.59
C GLN A 17 -28.37 -3.15 -46.38
N ASP A 18 -28.13 -2.42 -47.47
CA ASP A 18 -27.64 -1.01 -47.54
C ASP A 18 -28.82 -0.02 -47.37
N PRO A 19 -28.63 1.29 -47.02
CA PRO A 19 -28.68 2.30 -48.11
C PRO A 19 -27.97 3.67 -47.92
N GLN A 20 -27.69 4.31 -49.08
CA GLN A 20 -27.50 5.75 -49.45
C GLN A 20 -26.11 6.42 -49.26
N ASN A 21 -25.33 6.78 -50.32
CA ASN A 21 -25.42 7.92 -51.28
C ASN A 21 -25.23 9.30 -50.58
N GLN A 22 -24.26 10.21 -50.80
CA GLN A 22 -23.46 10.65 -51.98
C GLN A 22 -22.31 11.65 -51.53
N PRO A 23 -21.58 12.45 -52.37
CA PRO A 23 -20.11 12.46 -52.45
C PRO A 23 -19.40 13.82 -52.14
N HIS A 24 -18.08 13.84 -51.94
CA HIS A 24 -17.24 15.03 -52.15
C HIS A 24 -15.81 14.68 -52.60
N SER A 25 -15.19 15.64 -53.28
CA SER A 25 -14.29 15.50 -54.42
C SER A 25 -12.88 16.07 -54.17
N GLY A 26 -11.86 15.33 -54.66
CA GLY A 26 -10.55 15.83 -55.16
C GLY A 26 -9.40 15.99 -54.14
N PRO A 27 -8.14 16.18 -54.59
CA PRO A 27 -7.50 15.69 -55.82
C PRO A 27 -6.20 14.89 -55.55
N THR A 28 -5.83 14.13 -56.56
CA THR A 28 -4.58 13.40 -56.80
C THR A 28 -3.32 14.27 -56.61
N LEU A 29 -2.27 13.74 -55.96
CA LEU A 29 -0.90 14.19 -56.21
C LEU A 29 0.09 13.02 -56.22
N SER A 30 0.91 13.05 -57.25
CA SER A 30 1.87 12.07 -57.76
C SER A 30 3.06 11.77 -56.84
N VAL A 31 3.46 10.49 -56.85
CA VAL A 31 4.73 9.99 -56.31
C VAL A 31 5.85 10.17 -57.33
N GLN A 32 6.97 10.80 -56.95
CA GLN A 32 8.29 10.43 -57.47
C GLN A 32 9.39 10.71 -56.42
N PRO A 33 10.42 9.83 -56.27
CA PRO A 33 11.40 9.91 -55.20
C PRO A 33 12.76 10.46 -55.68
N GLN A 34 13.48 11.19 -54.82
CA GLN A 34 14.96 11.18 -54.76
C GLN A 34 15.50 12.16 -53.68
N GLY A 35 16.53 11.72 -52.94
CA GLY A 35 17.51 12.63 -52.33
C GLY A 35 17.89 12.33 -50.88
N ASN A 36 18.99 11.60 -50.68
CA ASN A 36 19.67 11.42 -49.40
C ASN A 36 20.29 12.73 -48.87
N SER A 37 20.35 12.82 -47.53
CA SER A 37 21.44 13.37 -46.68
C SER A 37 21.04 14.57 -45.81
N GLN A 38 20.78 14.35 -44.52
CA GLN A 38 21.70 14.70 -43.43
C GLN A 38 21.06 14.36 -42.08
N LEU A 39 21.82 13.62 -41.27
CA LEU A 39 21.55 13.32 -39.88
C LEU A 39 21.80 14.59 -39.06
N GLU A 40 20.74 15.25 -38.61
CA GLU A 40 20.84 16.23 -37.52
C GLU A 40 20.19 15.61 -36.29
N ALA A 41 21.05 15.20 -35.34
CA ALA A 41 20.63 14.72 -34.03
C ALA A 41 20.13 15.92 -33.20
N GLY A 42 18.85 16.26 -33.36
CA GLY A 42 18.16 17.11 -32.39
C GLY A 42 18.10 16.42 -31.03
N PRO A 43 18.29 17.12 -29.90
CA PRO A 43 18.16 16.50 -28.60
C PRO A 43 16.71 16.03 -28.43
N LEU A 44 16.52 14.74 -28.19
CA LEU A 44 15.28 14.19 -27.65
C LEU A 44 15.12 14.72 -26.22
N THR A 45 14.62 15.95 -26.08
CA THR A 45 14.02 16.41 -24.82
C THR A 45 12.64 15.77 -24.70
N THR A 46 12.61 14.48 -24.40
CA THR A 46 11.45 13.80 -23.83
C THR A 46 11.82 13.30 -22.44
N THR A 47 12.23 14.22 -21.58
CA THR A 47 12.35 13.99 -20.14
C THR A 47 11.99 15.31 -19.49
N ASP A 48 10.72 15.53 -19.17
CA ASP A 48 10.32 16.49 -18.11
C ASP A 48 8.80 16.59 -17.85
N GLU A 49 7.91 15.92 -18.59
CA GLU A 49 6.45 15.99 -18.30
C GLU A 49 5.83 14.77 -17.58
N LYS A 50 6.63 13.80 -17.08
CA LYS A 50 6.07 12.62 -16.38
C LYS A 50 6.79 12.16 -15.11
N SER A 51 7.51 13.06 -14.44
CA SER A 51 8.06 12.79 -13.09
C SER A 51 7.10 13.22 -11.97
N LEU A 52 6.20 14.18 -12.22
CA LEU A 52 5.39 14.83 -11.18
C LEU A 52 4.16 14.06 -10.65
N ASP A 53 3.92 12.82 -11.09
CA ASP A 53 2.77 12.00 -10.64
C ASP A 53 3.17 10.87 -9.66
N ILE A 54 4.38 10.30 -9.82
CA ILE A 54 4.91 9.28 -8.91
C ILE A 54 5.56 9.90 -7.68
N ASP A 55 6.26 11.02 -7.84
CA ASP A 55 6.98 11.68 -6.76
C ASP A 55 6.02 12.21 -5.69
N ASN A 56 4.91 12.84 -6.12
CA ASN A 56 3.85 13.31 -5.21
C ASN A 56 3.17 12.15 -4.47
N PHE A 57 2.91 11.04 -5.15
CA PHE A 57 2.35 9.85 -4.51
C PHE A 57 3.32 9.28 -3.45
N MET A 58 4.60 9.16 -3.78
CA MET A 58 5.59 8.62 -2.86
C MET A 58 5.80 9.53 -1.64
N GLU A 59 5.70 10.84 -1.82
CA GLU A 59 5.66 11.81 -0.71
C GLU A 59 4.45 11.56 0.19
N GLN A 60 3.24 11.42 -0.38
CA GLN A 60 2.05 11.10 0.40
C GLN A 60 2.14 9.76 1.14
N VAL A 61 2.73 8.73 0.52
CA VAL A 61 2.98 7.43 1.16
C VAL A 61 3.99 7.58 2.31
N SER A 62 5.05 8.37 2.11
CA SER A 62 6.03 8.68 3.16
C SER A 62 5.38 9.40 4.35
N ASP A 63 4.56 10.41 4.08
CA ASP A 63 3.79 11.13 5.10
C ASP A 63 2.87 10.21 5.89
N LEU A 64 2.16 9.30 5.21
CA LEU A 64 1.30 8.33 5.88
C LEU A 64 2.08 7.34 6.72
N ASN A 65 3.24 6.89 6.26
CA ASN A 65 4.13 6.05 7.06
C ASN A 65 4.65 6.79 8.30
N SER A 66 4.98 8.08 8.17
CA SER A 66 5.35 8.93 9.30
C SER A 66 4.19 9.07 10.28
N LEU A 67 2.98 9.31 9.79
CA LEU A 67 1.76 9.39 10.61
C LEU A 67 1.50 8.09 11.38
N ILE A 68 1.63 6.93 10.72
CA ILE A 68 1.51 5.60 11.35
C ILE A 68 2.57 5.41 12.43
N LYS A 69 3.81 5.88 12.21
CA LYS A 69 4.86 5.84 13.23
C LYS A 69 4.46 6.69 14.44
N THR A 70 4.01 7.93 14.24
CA THR A 70 3.57 8.79 15.33
C THR A 70 2.37 8.20 16.09
N ILE A 71 1.41 7.56 15.39
CA ILE A 71 0.32 6.81 16.03
C ILE A 71 0.89 5.73 16.96
N ASN A 72 1.88 4.95 16.50
CA ASN A 72 2.50 3.90 17.31
C ASN A 72 3.26 4.44 18.53
N ASP A 73 3.88 5.61 18.39
CA ASP A 73 4.55 6.30 19.48
C ASP A 73 3.51 6.79 20.51
N ASN A 74 2.41 7.40 20.06
CA ASN A 74 1.30 7.85 20.92
C ASN A 74 0.64 6.68 21.66
N ILE A 75 0.41 5.53 21.00
CA ILE A 75 -0.08 4.30 21.66
C ILE A 75 0.86 3.86 22.78
N SER A 76 2.17 3.96 22.55
CA SER A 76 3.19 3.57 23.54
C SER A 76 3.23 4.55 24.72
N GLN A 77 3.09 5.85 24.45
CA GLN A 77 2.96 6.87 25.50
C GLN A 77 1.66 6.70 26.31
N LEU A 78 0.54 6.41 25.65
CA LEU A 78 -0.74 6.16 26.29
C LEU A 78 -0.67 4.95 27.22
N ARG A 79 -0.01 3.86 26.81
CA ARG A 79 0.26 2.70 27.67
C ARG A 79 1.01 3.10 28.95
N ASN A 80 2.01 3.98 28.85
CA ASN A 80 2.77 4.45 30.01
C ASN A 80 1.89 5.30 30.94
N LEU A 81 1.07 6.20 30.40
CA LEU A 81 0.12 7.01 31.18
C LEU A 81 -0.92 6.13 31.89
N GLN A 82 -1.42 5.10 31.21
CA GLN A 82 -2.32 4.10 31.79
C GLN A 82 -1.66 3.35 32.96
N GLN A 83 -0.41 2.94 32.80
CA GLN A 83 0.34 2.27 33.87
C GLN A 83 0.62 3.21 35.06
N GLN A 84 0.95 4.47 34.78
CA GLN A 84 1.12 5.51 35.79
C GLN A 84 -0.18 5.72 36.58
N SER A 85 -1.32 5.90 35.90
CA SER A 85 -2.64 6.05 36.54
C SER A 85 -3.03 4.85 37.42
N LEU A 86 -2.60 3.63 37.06
CA LEU A 86 -2.82 2.44 37.89
C LEU A 86 -1.95 2.40 39.16
N THR A 87 -0.80 3.07 39.14
CA THR A 87 0.19 3.06 40.23
C THR A 87 -0.03 4.22 41.20
N GLU A 88 -0.37 5.41 40.70
CA GLU A 88 -0.65 6.61 41.51
C GLU A 88 -1.84 6.43 42.47
N LEU A 89 -2.79 5.55 42.12
CA LEU A 89 -3.94 5.22 42.95
C LEU A 89 -3.69 4.05 43.91
N ASP A 90 -2.51 3.42 43.84
CA ASP A 90 -2.10 2.29 44.72
C ASP A 90 -1.28 2.75 45.93
N SER A 91 -0.78 4.00 45.94
CA SER A 91 -0.06 4.57 47.07
C SER A 91 -0.99 4.79 48.25
N ASP A 92 -0.81 3.98 49.28
CA ASP A 92 -1.39 4.07 50.62
C ASP A 92 -0.87 5.36 51.31
N SER A 93 -1.36 6.53 50.89
CA SER A 93 -0.78 7.82 51.27
C SER A 93 -1.46 8.45 52.49
N SER A 94 -0.61 8.93 53.40
CA SER A 94 -0.97 9.70 54.59
C SER A 94 -1.79 10.96 54.24
N PRO A 95 -2.68 11.43 55.14
CA PRO A 95 -3.64 12.51 54.85
C PRO A 95 -3.03 13.87 54.42
N SER A 96 -1.72 14.09 54.65
CA SER A 96 -0.99 15.30 54.23
C SER A 96 -0.66 15.34 52.73
N THR A 97 -0.65 14.19 52.06
CA THR A 97 -0.25 14.06 50.64
C THR A 97 -1.46 13.99 49.70
N ALA A 98 -2.65 13.73 50.25
CA ALA A 98 -3.90 13.49 49.51
C ALA A 98 -4.28 14.63 48.53
N GLN A 99 -4.01 15.89 48.88
CA GLN A 99 -4.30 17.04 48.01
C GLN A 99 -3.38 17.08 46.77
N ASN A 100 -2.09 16.78 46.95
CA ASN A 100 -1.11 16.75 45.85
C ASN A 100 -1.32 15.51 44.96
N ASP A 101 -1.65 14.36 45.57
CA ASP A 101 -1.96 13.12 44.85
C ASP A 101 -3.23 13.27 43.98
N GLN A 102 -4.25 13.97 44.48
CA GLN A 102 -5.48 14.21 43.72
C GLN A 102 -5.26 15.14 42.51
N ILE A 103 -4.40 16.15 42.63
CA ILE A 103 -4.04 17.04 41.51
C ILE A 103 -3.26 16.24 40.46
N LEU A 104 -2.32 15.42 40.91
CA LEU A 104 -1.51 14.58 40.02
C LEU A 104 -2.38 13.57 39.27
N SER A 105 -3.25 12.82 39.96
CA SER A 105 -4.15 11.84 39.33
C SER A 105 -5.09 12.48 38.30
N THR A 106 -5.63 13.66 38.62
CA THR A 106 -6.48 14.44 37.70
C THR A 106 -5.68 14.82 36.45
N SER A 107 -4.43 15.27 36.61
CA SER A 107 -3.57 15.63 35.48
C SER A 107 -3.21 14.43 34.60
N THR A 108 -2.92 13.28 35.21
CA THR A 108 -2.63 12.02 34.51
C THR A 108 -3.85 11.56 33.71
N THR A 109 -5.04 11.57 34.30
CA THR A 109 -6.30 11.19 33.65
C THR A 109 -6.66 12.15 32.50
N GLN A 110 -6.38 13.45 32.64
CA GLN A 110 -6.56 14.42 31.56
C GLN A 110 -5.62 14.13 30.38
N ARG A 111 -4.32 13.97 30.64
CA ARG A 111 -3.32 13.63 29.61
C ARG A 111 -3.64 12.32 28.90
N MET A 112 -4.11 11.31 29.64
CA MET A 112 -4.57 10.04 29.07
C MET A 112 -5.77 10.23 28.15
N THR A 113 -6.75 11.04 28.56
CA THR A 113 -7.95 11.34 27.75
C THR A 113 -7.58 12.08 26.47
N GLU A 114 -6.67 13.04 26.55
CA GLU A 114 -6.19 13.80 25.40
C GLU A 114 -5.40 12.91 24.44
N ALA A 115 -4.44 12.13 24.93
CA ALA A 115 -3.66 11.19 24.13
C ALA A 115 -4.54 10.14 23.44
N SER A 116 -5.57 9.63 24.12
CA SER A 116 -6.53 8.69 23.53
C SER A 116 -7.31 9.31 22.37
N ARG A 117 -7.84 10.54 22.57
CA ARG A 117 -8.56 11.29 21.52
C ARG A 117 -7.68 11.64 20.33
N GLU A 118 -6.47 12.11 20.59
CA GLU A 118 -5.48 12.43 19.56
C GLU A 118 -5.14 11.19 18.74
N THR A 119 -4.84 10.07 19.40
CA THR A 119 -4.53 8.80 18.74
C THR A 119 -5.68 8.33 17.85
N SER A 120 -6.93 8.33 18.34
CA SER A 120 -8.10 7.98 17.54
C SER A 120 -8.31 8.93 16.36
N SER A 121 -8.09 10.24 16.55
CA SER A 121 -8.17 11.23 15.48
C SER A 121 -7.11 11.01 14.39
N MET A 122 -5.87 10.70 14.78
CA MET A 122 -4.78 10.42 13.85
C MET A 122 -5.04 9.15 13.05
N ILE A 123 -5.56 8.09 13.67
CA ILE A 123 -5.96 6.86 12.98
C ILE A 123 -7.05 7.16 11.95
N ARG A 124 -8.08 7.92 12.34
CA ARG A 124 -9.17 8.32 11.44
C ARG A 124 -8.66 9.18 10.29
N ASN A 125 -7.76 10.14 10.56
CA ASN A 125 -7.12 10.95 9.53
C ASN A 125 -6.30 10.09 8.55
N CYS A 126 -5.49 9.17 9.08
CA CYS A 126 -4.70 8.24 8.27
C CYS A 126 -5.58 7.38 7.36
N LYS A 127 -6.64 6.80 7.92
CA LYS A 127 -7.65 6.03 7.18
C LYS A 127 -8.26 6.85 6.04
N ASN A 128 -8.79 8.03 6.32
CA ASN A 128 -9.44 8.89 5.32
C ASN A 128 -8.45 9.32 4.21
N ARG A 129 -7.19 9.57 4.54
CA ARG A 129 -6.15 9.88 3.55
C ARG A 129 -5.84 8.68 2.66
N ILE A 130 -5.76 7.47 3.23
CA ILE A 130 -5.59 6.22 2.45
C ILE A 130 -6.76 6.04 1.47
N GLU A 131 -8.01 6.24 1.93
CA GLU A 131 -9.22 6.20 1.10
C GLU A 131 -9.20 7.21 -0.04
N SER A 132 -8.80 8.45 0.26
CA SER A 132 -8.69 9.52 -0.73
C SER A 132 -7.66 9.18 -1.80
N ILE A 133 -6.47 8.72 -1.42
CA ILE A 133 -5.41 8.32 -2.35
C ILE A 133 -5.88 7.16 -3.23
N GLN A 134 -6.52 6.14 -2.63
CA GLN A 134 -7.08 5.02 -3.37
C GLN A 134 -8.10 5.48 -4.41
N SER A 135 -9.03 6.36 -4.03
CA SER A 135 -10.07 6.88 -4.92
C SER A 135 -9.47 7.66 -6.09
N MET A 136 -8.44 8.47 -5.84
CA MET A 136 -7.70 9.19 -6.90
C MET A 136 -7.00 8.23 -7.87
N ILE A 137 -6.45 7.12 -7.38
CA ILE A 137 -5.82 6.11 -8.24
C ILE A 137 -6.84 5.36 -9.08
N GLN A 138 -7.99 5.01 -8.50
CA GLN A 138 -9.07 4.34 -9.23
C GLN A 138 -9.72 5.24 -10.30
N ALA A 139 -9.82 6.54 -10.03
CA ALA A 139 -10.41 7.51 -10.97
C ALA A 139 -9.47 7.92 -12.11
N SER A 140 -8.18 7.61 -12.01
CA SER A 140 -7.18 8.02 -13.00
C SER A 140 -6.91 6.92 -14.02
N SER A 141 -6.98 7.27 -15.32
CA SER A 141 -6.61 6.39 -16.43
C SER A 141 -5.08 6.28 -16.53
N ARG A 142 -4.44 5.65 -15.53
CA ARG A 142 -2.97 5.50 -15.46
C ARG A 142 -2.48 4.25 -16.23
N PRO A 143 -1.22 4.26 -16.71
CA PRO A 143 -0.58 3.05 -17.23
C PRO A 143 -0.59 1.91 -16.21
N ARG A 144 -0.83 0.68 -16.67
CA ARG A 144 -1.02 -0.50 -15.80
C ARG A 144 0.15 -0.74 -14.82
N ASN A 145 1.39 -0.48 -15.24
CA ASN A 145 2.57 -0.63 -14.38
C ASN A 145 2.62 0.37 -13.20
N GLN A 146 2.27 1.64 -13.41
CA GLN A 146 2.22 2.65 -12.34
C GLN A 146 1.08 2.34 -11.38
N PHE A 147 -0.10 1.99 -11.93
CA PHE A 147 -1.27 1.59 -11.16
C PHE A 147 -0.97 0.44 -10.17
N ASN A 148 -0.22 -0.57 -10.62
CA ASN A 148 0.16 -1.73 -9.82
C ASN A 148 1.08 -1.38 -8.63
N VAL A 149 2.06 -0.50 -8.84
CA VAL A 149 2.95 -0.02 -7.78
C VAL A 149 2.16 0.76 -6.73
N HIS A 150 1.27 1.65 -7.16
CA HIS A 150 0.43 2.41 -6.24
C HIS A 150 -0.47 1.52 -5.39
N LEU A 151 -1.11 0.52 -6.00
CA LEU A 151 -1.99 -0.42 -5.30
C LEU A 151 -1.25 -1.24 -4.24
N THR A 152 -0.05 -1.71 -4.58
CA THR A 152 0.81 -2.46 -3.65
C THR A 152 1.19 -1.62 -2.43
N GLN A 153 1.57 -0.36 -2.63
CA GLN A 153 1.93 0.56 -1.55
C GLN A 153 0.73 0.88 -0.64
N ILE A 154 -0.46 1.07 -1.22
CA ILE A 154 -1.69 1.28 -0.46
C ILE A 154 -2.07 0.05 0.36
N GLY A 155 -1.98 -1.15 -0.23
CA GLY A 155 -2.21 -2.40 0.50
C GLY A 155 -1.27 -2.54 1.70
N ALA A 156 0.01 -2.19 1.53
CA ALA A 156 0.97 -2.17 2.62
C ALA A 156 0.60 -1.14 3.70
N LEU A 157 0.22 0.08 3.33
CA LEU A 157 -0.22 1.13 4.28
C LEU A 157 -1.45 0.70 5.07
N LYS A 158 -2.46 0.13 4.42
CA LYS A 158 -3.67 -0.40 5.08
C LYS A 158 -3.32 -1.45 6.12
N LYS A 159 -2.49 -2.43 5.73
CA LYS A 159 -2.04 -3.49 6.65
C LYS A 159 -1.32 -2.92 7.87
N ARG A 160 -0.38 -1.98 7.67
CA ARG A 160 0.35 -1.33 8.77
C ARG A 160 -0.56 -0.51 9.69
N LEU A 161 -1.59 0.15 9.14
CA LEU A 161 -2.58 0.86 9.93
C LEU A 161 -3.46 -0.11 10.72
N MET A 162 -3.91 -1.21 10.12
CA MET A 162 -4.64 -2.28 10.80
C MET A 162 -3.82 -2.88 11.96
N ASP A 163 -2.54 -3.17 11.74
CA ASP A 163 -1.63 -3.65 12.80
C ASP A 163 -1.54 -2.65 13.96
N SER A 164 -1.50 -1.34 13.66
CA SER A 164 -1.47 -0.27 14.66
C SER A 164 -2.79 -0.18 15.44
N ILE A 165 -3.93 -0.36 14.77
CA ILE A 165 -5.26 -0.44 15.41
C ILE A 165 -5.33 -1.65 16.33
N SER A 166 -4.90 -2.83 15.88
CA SER A 166 -4.88 -4.04 16.73
C SER A 166 -3.98 -3.89 17.94
N LYS A 167 -2.80 -3.24 17.78
CA LYS A 167 -1.93 -2.89 18.91
C LYS A 167 -2.65 -1.96 19.90
N TYR A 168 -3.35 -0.94 19.42
CA TYR A 168 -4.11 -0.01 20.26
C TYR A 168 -5.24 -0.74 21.02
N GLN A 169 -6.03 -1.57 20.32
CA GLN A 169 -7.07 -2.41 20.94
C GLN A 169 -6.49 -3.30 22.05
N SER A 170 -5.32 -3.91 21.84
CA SER A 170 -4.66 -4.73 22.86
C SER A 170 -4.26 -3.92 24.10
N VAL A 171 -3.75 -2.69 23.92
CA VAL A 171 -3.38 -1.79 25.03
C VAL A 171 -4.63 -1.40 25.83
N GLU A 172 -5.71 -1.00 25.15
CA GLU A 172 -6.99 -0.66 25.77
C GLU A 172 -7.62 -1.85 26.50
N GLN A 173 -7.58 -3.05 25.92
CA GLN A 173 -8.10 -4.27 26.54
C GLN A 173 -7.32 -4.63 27.81
N GLU A 174 -5.99 -4.50 27.81
CA GLU A 174 -5.16 -4.72 29.00
C GLU A 174 -5.52 -3.72 30.11
N PHE A 175 -5.67 -2.44 29.75
CA PHE A 175 -6.03 -1.39 30.69
C PHE A 175 -7.46 -1.59 31.26
N ARG A 176 -8.41 -2.05 30.41
CA ARG A 176 -9.76 -2.43 30.83
C ARG A 176 -9.75 -3.49 31.91
N GLN A 177 -9.01 -4.59 31.69
CA GLN A 177 -8.91 -5.70 32.65
C GLN A 177 -8.34 -5.25 34.00
N LYS A 178 -7.26 -4.45 33.96
CA LYS A 178 -6.66 -3.91 35.20
C LYS A 178 -7.62 -2.96 35.92
N SER A 179 -8.34 -2.12 35.19
CA SER A 179 -9.33 -1.20 35.76
C SER A 179 -10.49 -1.94 36.42
N GLN A 180 -10.97 -3.04 35.82
CA GLN A 180 -12.00 -3.91 36.40
C GLN A 180 -11.54 -4.57 37.70
N ALA A 181 -10.32 -5.13 37.71
CA ALA A 181 -9.75 -5.73 38.91
C ALA A 181 -9.59 -4.71 40.05
N ARG A 182 -9.28 -3.44 39.72
CA ARG A 182 -9.21 -2.35 40.70
C ARG A 182 -10.57 -1.98 41.27
N ILE A 183 -11.59 -1.85 40.42
CA ILE A 183 -12.97 -1.60 40.87
C ILE A 183 -13.44 -2.73 41.80
N GLU A 184 -13.18 -3.99 41.43
CA GLU A 184 -13.49 -5.15 42.25
C GLU A 184 -12.82 -5.08 43.64
N ARG A 185 -11.52 -4.76 43.68
CA ARG A 185 -10.77 -4.60 44.93
C ARG A 185 -11.35 -3.49 45.81
N GLN A 186 -11.62 -2.31 45.23
CA GLN A 186 -12.18 -1.17 45.97
C GLN A 186 -13.61 -1.41 46.43
N TYR A 187 -14.42 -2.11 45.62
CA TYR A 187 -15.76 -2.50 46.01
C TYR A 187 -15.76 -3.45 47.21
N ARG A 188 -14.85 -4.43 47.24
CA ARG A 188 -14.72 -5.36 48.37
C ARG A 188 -14.23 -4.72 49.66
N ILE A 189 -13.53 -3.58 49.59
CA ILE A 189 -13.14 -2.82 50.80
C ILE A 189 -14.38 -2.26 51.51
N VAL A 190 -15.39 -1.84 50.72
CA VAL A 190 -16.65 -1.27 51.22
C VAL A 190 -17.69 -2.35 51.52
N ASN A 191 -17.79 -3.37 50.68
CA ASN A 191 -18.67 -4.52 50.85
C ASN A 191 -17.87 -5.84 50.78
N PRO A 192 -17.32 -6.34 51.91
CA PRO A 192 -16.49 -7.55 51.94
C PRO A 192 -17.21 -8.82 51.49
N ASN A 193 -18.54 -8.86 51.60
CA ASN A 193 -19.37 -10.02 51.25
C ASN A 193 -19.94 -9.94 49.81
N ALA A 194 -19.45 -8.99 49.01
CA ALA A 194 -19.91 -8.79 47.63
C ALA A 194 -19.73 -10.07 46.79
N THR A 195 -20.80 -10.48 46.12
CA THR A 195 -20.76 -11.63 45.19
C THR A 195 -20.13 -11.23 43.86
N GLN A 196 -19.62 -12.20 43.09
CA GLN A 196 -19.09 -11.89 41.75
C GLN A 196 -20.13 -11.34 40.79
N GLU A 197 -21.40 -11.70 40.98
CA GLU A 197 -22.49 -11.16 40.16
C GLU A 197 -22.74 -9.70 40.49
N GLU A 198 -22.73 -9.33 41.77
CA GLU A 198 -22.85 -7.94 42.23
C GLU A 198 -21.69 -7.07 41.71
N ILE A 199 -20.45 -7.58 41.75
CA ILE A 199 -19.27 -6.90 41.19
C ILE A 199 -19.41 -6.69 39.68
N ARG A 200 -19.89 -7.69 38.93
CA ARG A 200 -20.15 -7.56 37.48
C ARG A 200 -21.21 -6.50 37.19
N GLN A 201 -22.26 -6.43 38.00
CA GLN A 201 -23.29 -5.39 37.87
C GLN A 201 -22.72 -4.00 38.15
N VAL A 202 -21.86 -3.84 39.15
CA VAL A 202 -21.19 -2.55 39.43
C VAL A 202 -20.27 -2.15 38.29
N ILE A 203 -19.54 -3.08 37.69
CA ILE A 203 -18.63 -2.80 36.56
C ILE A 203 -19.41 -2.47 35.28
N GLY A 204 -20.48 -3.23 34.99
CA GLY A 204 -21.20 -3.18 33.72
C GLY A 204 -22.43 -2.27 33.69
N SER A 205 -22.90 -1.77 34.83
CA SER A 205 -24.07 -0.87 34.86
C SER A 205 -23.66 0.60 34.77
N ASP A 206 -24.45 1.38 34.05
CA ASP A 206 -24.35 2.85 34.05
C ASP A 206 -24.66 3.48 35.42
N GLN A 207 -25.29 2.71 36.30
CA GLN A 207 -25.69 3.09 37.65
C GLN A 207 -24.67 2.68 38.72
N SER A 208 -23.45 2.29 38.31
CA SER A 208 -22.34 1.90 39.19
C SER A 208 -22.13 2.85 40.38
N ALA A 209 -22.20 4.17 40.16
CA ALA A 209 -22.09 5.17 41.21
C ALA A 209 -23.25 5.11 42.23
N GLN A 210 -24.47 4.84 41.77
CA GLN A 210 -25.65 4.67 42.62
C GLN A 210 -25.51 3.41 43.48
N ILE A 211 -25.15 2.28 42.87
CA ILE A 211 -24.96 0.99 43.56
C ILE A 211 -23.85 1.10 44.61
N PHE A 212 -22.74 1.76 44.28
CA PHE A 212 -21.66 2.01 45.22
C PHE A 212 -22.10 2.94 46.37
N SER A 213 -22.83 4.02 46.06
CA SER A 213 -23.34 4.94 47.09
C SER A 213 -24.29 4.25 48.08
N GLN A 214 -25.10 3.30 47.61
CA GLN A 214 -25.99 2.50 48.46
C GLN A 214 -25.19 1.54 49.36
N ALA A 215 -24.14 0.92 48.82
CA ALA A 215 -23.23 0.07 49.59
C ALA A 215 -22.48 0.88 50.67
N LEU A 216 -22.09 2.13 50.36
CA LEU A 216 -21.47 3.05 51.31
C LEU A 216 -22.36 3.38 52.50
N MET A 217 -23.63 3.69 52.26
CA MET A 217 -24.60 4.02 53.31
C MET A 217 -24.85 2.86 54.27
N THR A 218 -24.62 1.62 53.80
CA THR A 218 -24.82 0.40 54.58
C THR A 218 -23.56 0.00 55.35
N SER A 219 -22.39 0.56 55.01
CA SER A 219 -21.11 0.20 55.64
C SER A 219 -20.78 1.12 56.83
N ASN A 220 -20.28 0.55 57.93
CA ASN A 220 -19.80 1.31 59.10
C ASN A 220 -18.42 1.99 58.88
N ARG A 221 -17.81 1.91 57.68
CA ARG A 221 -16.42 2.35 57.40
C ARG A 221 -16.34 3.65 56.58
N TYR A 222 -17.11 4.67 56.98
CA TYR A 222 -17.40 5.85 56.17
C TYR A 222 -16.17 6.66 55.65
N GLY A 223 -15.04 6.67 56.39
CA GLY A 223 -13.82 7.40 56.03
C GLY A 223 -13.07 6.80 54.83
N ASP A 224 -12.64 5.54 54.95
CA ASP A 224 -11.96 4.79 53.88
C ASP A 224 -12.83 4.65 52.64
N ALA A 225 -14.15 4.57 52.86
CA ALA A 225 -15.10 4.27 51.81
C ALA A 225 -15.34 5.45 50.85
N ARG A 226 -15.09 6.70 51.28
CA ARG A 226 -15.19 7.88 50.38
C ARG A 226 -14.05 7.96 49.37
N ALA A 227 -12.83 7.59 49.76
CA ALA A 227 -11.70 7.51 48.83
C ALA A 227 -11.90 6.38 47.81
N ALA A 228 -12.33 5.19 48.28
CA ALA A 228 -12.67 4.06 47.42
C ALA A 228 -13.78 4.40 46.41
N PHE A 229 -14.80 5.17 46.83
CA PHE A 229 -15.86 5.63 45.93
C PHE A 229 -15.35 6.54 44.82
N ASN A 230 -14.49 7.50 45.16
CA ASN A 230 -13.94 8.42 44.16
C ASN A 230 -13.08 7.67 43.14
N GLU A 231 -12.26 6.71 43.58
CA GLU A 231 -11.49 5.86 42.66
C GLU A 231 -12.41 5.03 41.75
N VAL A 232 -13.44 4.37 42.31
CA VAL A 232 -14.38 3.57 41.51
C VAL A 232 -15.10 4.43 40.47
N LYS A 233 -15.55 5.62 40.86
CA LYS A 233 -16.18 6.57 39.95
C LYS A 233 -15.24 6.96 38.81
N GLU A 234 -13.99 7.30 39.13
CA GLU A 234 -12.99 7.67 38.11
C GLU A 234 -12.71 6.50 37.16
N ARG A 235 -12.48 5.30 37.69
CA ARG A 235 -12.22 4.09 36.87
C ARG A 235 -13.41 3.69 36.02
N HIS A 236 -14.64 3.86 36.52
CA HIS A 236 -15.83 3.61 35.72
C HIS A 236 -15.96 4.60 34.56
N GLN A 237 -15.66 5.89 34.78
CA GLN A 237 -15.59 6.86 33.68
C GLN A 237 -14.51 6.51 32.66
N GLN A 238 -13.36 6.01 33.12
CA GLN A 238 -12.31 5.50 32.23
C GLN A 238 -12.81 4.29 31.43
N LEU A 239 -13.45 3.29 32.04
CA LEU A 239 -14.03 2.13 31.35
C LEU A 239 -14.99 2.53 30.22
N LYS A 240 -15.87 3.50 30.45
CA LYS A 240 -16.78 4.02 29.42
C LYS A 240 -16.04 4.62 28.22
N ARG A 241 -14.95 5.34 28.47
CA ARG A 241 -14.10 5.89 27.40
C ARG A 241 -13.44 4.75 26.62
N ILE A 242 -12.90 3.75 27.32
CA ILE A 242 -12.30 2.57 26.68
C ILE A 242 -13.32 1.89 25.75
N GLU A 243 -14.56 1.71 26.20
CA GLU A 243 -15.62 1.08 25.41
C GLU A 243 -15.97 1.88 24.15
N THR A 244 -16.03 3.21 24.27
CA THR A 244 -16.22 4.10 23.11
C THR A 244 -15.04 3.97 22.14
N THR A 245 -13.81 4.07 22.64
CA THR A 245 -12.59 3.95 21.84
C THR A 245 -12.50 2.58 21.15
N LEU A 246 -12.76 1.47 21.84
CA LEU A 246 -12.76 0.13 21.25
C LEU A 246 -13.80 -0.01 20.13
N THR A 247 -14.99 0.58 20.32
CA THR A 247 -16.04 0.60 19.29
C THR A 247 -15.59 1.37 18.05
N GLU A 248 -15.04 2.57 18.23
CA GLU A 248 -14.50 3.37 17.12
C GLU A 248 -13.36 2.64 16.39
N LEU A 249 -12.46 1.99 17.13
CA LEU A 249 -11.36 1.21 16.55
C LEU A 249 -11.88 0.02 15.75
N MET A 250 -12.92 -0.68 16.23
CA MET A 250 -13.56 -1.78 15.50
C MET A 250 -14.18 -1.31 14.20
N GLU A 251 -14.90 -0.19 14.21
CA GLU A 251 -15.48 0.41 12.99
C GLU A 251 -14.37 0.71 11.96
N MET A 252 -13.33 1.44 12.36
CA MET A 252 -12.21 1.76 11.46
C MET A 252 -11.46 0.52 10.97
N PHE A 253 -11.32 -0.51 11.81
CA PHE A 253 -10.70 -1.78 11.43
C PHE A 253 -11.53 -2.51 10.37
N ASN A 254 -12.84 -2.59 10.55
CA ASN A 254 -13.75 -3.24 9.59
C ASN A 254 -13.79 -2.50 8.25
N ASP A 255 -13.76 -1.17 8.27
CA ASP A 255 -13.68 -0.37 7.05
C ASP A 255 -12.38 -0.65 6.29
N LEU A 256 -11.25 -0.73 6.99
CA LEU A 256 -9.96 -1.09 6.39
C LEU A 256 -9.96 -2.53 5.86
N ALA A 257 -10.54 -3.48 6.59
CA ALA A 257 -10.63 -4.86 6.16
C ALA A 257 -11.45 -5.01 4.88
N THR A 258 -12.61 -4.34 4.80
CA THR A 258 -13.47 -4.32 3.61
C THR A 258 -12.73 -3.76 2.40
N MET A 259 -12.00 -2.66 2.60
CA MET A 259 -11.17 -2.07 1.54
C MET A 259 -10.00 -2.94 1.09
N VAL A 260 -9.53 -3.90 1.90
CA VAL A 260 -8.49 -4.87 1.50
C VAL A 260 -9.11 -6.00 0.68
N GLU A 261 -10.30 -6.48 1.07
CA GLU A 261 -11.03 -7.53 0.34
C GLU A 261 -11.34 -7.11 -1.11
N GLU A 262 -11.74 -5.84 -1.31
CA GLU A 262 -11.95 -5.26 -2.65
C GLU A 262 -10.68 -5.23 -3.53
N GLN A 263 -9.48 -5.23 -2.92
CA GLN A 263 -8.20 -5.15 -3.64
C GLN A 263 -7.61 -6.52 -3.97
N ASP A 264 -8.03 -7.60 -3.31
CA ASP A 264 -7.47 -8.95 -3.49
C ASP A 264 -7.80 -9.54 -4.87
N GLN A 265 -8.83 -9.02 -5.56
CA GLN A 265 -9.13 -9.33 -6.97
C GLN A 265 -8.23 -8.58 -7.96
N VAL A 266 -7.84 -7.34 -7.66
CA VAL A 266 -7.00 -6.51 -8.55
C VAL A 266 -5.52 -6.87 -8.41
N ILE A 267 -5.06 -7.28 -7.23
CA ILE A 267 -3.67 -7.73 -7.01
C ILE A 267 -3.34 -8.99 -7.83
N LYS A 268 -4.31 -9.90 -8.04
CA LYS A 268 -4.14 -11.06 -8.94
C LYS A 268 -3.84 -10.65 -10.39
N ASP A 269 -4.40 -9.53 -10.85
CA ASP A 269 -4.11 -8.99 -12.18
C ASP A 269 -2.73 -8.30 -12.24
N VAL A 270 -2.23 -7.80 -11.10
CA VAL A 270 -0.85 -7.29 -10.99
C VAL A 270 0.16 -8.41 -11.13
N GLU A 271 -0.08 -9.55 -10.47
CA GLU A 271 0.77 -10.75 -10.59
C GLU A 271 0.82 -11.23 -12.05
N ASN A 272 -0.34 -11.29 -12.71
CA ASN A 272 -0.43 -11.62 -14.14
C ASN A 272 0.33 -10.61 -15.04
N GLY A 273 0.22 -9.31 -14.74
CA GLY A 273 0.94 -8.27 -15.48
C GLY A 273 2.46 -8.25 -15.24
N ALA A 274 2.91 -8.60 -14.03
CA ALA A 274 4.34 -8.73 -13.73
C ALA A 274 4.96 -9.92 -14.49
N VAL A 275 4.24 -11.04 -14.56
CA VAL A 275 4.60 -12.21 -15.38
C VAL A 275 4.68 -11.83 -16.87
N GLU A 276 3.78 -10.97 -17.35
CA GLU A 276 3.81 -10.46 -18.73
C GLU A 276 5.04 -9.57 -18.99
N VAL A 277 5.40 -8.67 -18.06
CA VAL A 277 6.61 -7.84 -18.16
C VAL A 277 7.90 -8.67 -18.11
N GLU A 278 7.95 -9.71 -17.26
CA GLU A 278 9.07 -10.65 -17.22
C GLU A 278 9.24 -11.38 -18.55
N LYS A 279 8.13 -11.85 -19.13
CA LYS A 279 8.11 -12.50 -20.45
C LYS A 279 8.55 -11.56 -21.58
N ASP A 280 8.14 -10.30 -21.53
CA ASP A 280 8.56 -9.28 -22.51
C ASP A 280 10.05 -8.94 -22.38
N MET A 281 10.59 -8.87 -21.16
CA MET A 281 12.03 -8.71 -20.93
C MET A 281 12.83 -9.92 -21.44
N GLU A 282 12.34 -11.13 -21.23
CA GLU A 282 12.96 -12.35 -21.75
C GLU A 282 13.00 -12.32 -23.29
N GLN A 283 11.88 -11.99 -23.93
CA GLN A 283 11.81 -11.85 -25.39
C GLN A 283 12.73 -10.74 -25.90
N ALA A 284 12.77 -9.59 -25.24
CA ALA A 284 13.68 -8.49 -25.58
C ALA A 284 15.16 -8.94 -25.50
N GLY A 285 15.53 -9.69 -24.46
CA GLY A 285 16.86 -10.30 -24.33
C GLY A 285 17.18 -11.26 -25.49
N GLN A 286 16.21 -12.08 -25.92
CA GLN A 286 16.36 -12.96 -27.08
C GLN A 286 16.49 -12.18 -28.41
N HIS A 287 15.80 -11.05 -28.56
CA HIS A 287 15.94 -10.20 -29.75
C HIS A 287 17.29 -9.48 -29.80
N ILE A 288 17.80 -9.02 -28.66
CA ILE A 288 19.12 -8.36 -28.56
C ILE A 288 20.25 -9.37 -28.85
N THR A 289 20.17 -10.58 -28.34
CA THR A 289 21.15 -11.65 -28.63
C THR A 289 21.14 -12.04 -30.10
N LYS A 290 19.96 -12.26 -30.71
CA LYS A 290 19.82 -12.48 -32.15
C LYS A 290 20.35 -11.32 -32.98
N ALA A 291 20.10 -10.08 -32.57
CA ALA A 291 20.63 -8.90 -33.25
C ALA A 291 22.16 -8.82 -33.16
N ARG A 292 22.75 -9.14 -32.01
CA ARG A 292 24.20 -9.22 -31.81
C ARG A 292 24.84 -10.28 -32.70
N ASP A 293 24.25 -11.48 -32.74
CA ASP A 293 24.80 -12.60 -33.50
C ASP A 293 24.63 -12.39 -35.01
N SER A 294 23.51 -11.79 -35.44
CA SER A 294 23.30 -11.35 -36.82
C SER A 294 24.31 -10.27 -37.24
N ALA A 295 24.56 -9.28 -36.38
CA ALA A 295 25.57 -8.24 -36.62
C ALA A 295 26.99 -8.81 -36.68
N ALA A 296 27.33 -9.79 -35.83
CA ALA A 296 28.62 -10.48 -35.86
C ALA A 296 28.80 -11.33 -37.14
N ALA A 297 27.75 -12.07 -37.53
CA ALA A 297 27.75 -12.86 -38.76
C ALA A 297 27.90 -11.99 -40.02
N ALA A 298 27.25 -10.82 -40.05
CA ALA A 298 27.37 -9.86 -41.16
C ALA A 298 28.81 -9.35 -41.33
N ARG A 299 29.54 -9.06 -40.23
CA ARG A 299 30.96 -8.66 -40.28
C ARG A 299 31.84 -9.77 -40.85
N LYS A 300 31.63 -11.03 -40.42
CA LYS A 300 32.39 -12.18 -40.93
C LYS A 300 32.15 -12.41 -42.42
N LYS A 301 30.89 -12.31 -42.88
CA LYS A 301 30.53 -12.42 -44.30
C LYS A 301 31.16 -11.33 -45.16
N ARG A 302 31.28 -10.09 -44.64
CA ARG A 302 31.96 -8.99 -45.35
C ARG A 302 33.44 -9.28 -45.61
N TRP A 303 34.14 -9.88 -44.64
CA TRP A 303 35.54 -10.28 -44.78
C TRP A 303 35.72 -11.44 -45.77
N ILE A 304 34.82 -12.42 -45.74
CA ILE A 304 34.81 -13.54 -46.69
C ILE A 304 34.63 -13.02 -48.13
N CYS A 305 33.66 -12.14 -48.38
CA CYS A 305 33.47 -11.54 -49.70
C CYS A 305 34.70 -10.74 -50.17
N PHE A 306 35.36 -10.00 -49.27
CA PHE A 306 36.56 -9.24 -49.59
C PHE A 306 37.72 -10.15 -50.08
N PHE A 307 37.98 -11.26 -49.39
CA PHE A 307 39.03 -12.21 -49.82
C PHE A 307 38.71 -12.91 -51.13
N ILE A 308 37.44 -13.24 -51.38
CA ILE A 308 37.02 -13.83 -52.66
C ILE A 308 37.31 -12.86 -53.81
N ILE A 309 37.00 -11.56 -53.64
CA ILE A 309 37.29 -10.54 -54.65
C ILE A 309 38.80 -10.38 -54.88
N LEU A 310 39.59 -10.34 -53.80
CA LEU A 310 41.06 -10.24 -53.89
C LEU A 310 41.67 -11.42 -54.67
N LEU A 311 41.17 -12.64 -54.41
CA LEU A 311 41.63 -13.84 -55.08
C LEU A 311 41.32 -13.82 -56.59
N LEU A 312 40.13 -13.34 -56.98
CA LEU A 312 39.77 -13.19 -58.40
C LEU A 312 40.68 -12.18 -59.13
N LEU A 313 41.02 -11.06 -58.48
CA LEU A 313 41.94 -10.07 -59.05
C LEU A 313 43.36 -10.62 -59.23
N ALA A 314 43.84 -11.43 -58.28
CA ALA A 314 45.15 -12.07 -58.39
C ALA A 314 45.23 -13.04 -59.58
N ILE A 315 44.18 -13.85 -59.80
CA ILE A 315 44.10 -14.77 -60.94
C ILE A 315 44.09 -13.99 -62.26
N ALA A 316 43.28 -12.93 -62.37
CA ALA A 316 43.24 -12.09 -63.56
C ALA A 316 44.62 -11.45 -63.85
N GLY A 317 45.30 -10.94 -62.83
CA GLY A 317 46.65 -10.40 -62.95
C GLY A 317 47.67 -11.44 -63.41
N ALA A 318 47.62 -12.67 -62.89
CA ALA A 318 48.50 -13.76 -63.31
C ALA A 318 48.28 -14.14 -64.78
N ILE A 319 47.03 -14.20 -65.25
CA ILE A 319 46.71 -14.47 -66.66
C ILE A 319 47.31 -13.39 -67.56
N VAL A 320 47.12 -12.11 -67.21
CA VAL A 320 47.69 -10.98 -67.96
C VAL A 320 49.21 -11.04 -67.99
N ALA A 321 49.86 -11.34 -66.85
CA ALA A 321 51.31 -11.48 -66.78
C ALA A 321 51.85 -12.62 -67.66
N ILE A 322 51.20 -13.80 -67.64
CA ILE A 322 51.54 -14.94 -68.50
C ILE A 322 51.40 -14.56 -69.97
N VAL A 323 50.33 -13.87 -70.35
CA VAL A 323 50.12 -13.42 -71.73
C VAL A 323 51.22 -12.45 -72.16
N ILE A 324 51.58 -11.47 -71.31
CA ILE A 324 52.64 -10.50 -71.62
C ILE A 324 54.00 -11.20 -71.76
N VAL A 325 54.36 -12.10 -70.86
CA VAL A 325 55.63 -12.85 -70.92
C VAL A 325 55.68 -13.74 -72.16
N THR A 326 54.59 -14.44 -72.48
CA THR A 326 54.50 -15.27 -73.68
C THR A 326 54.59 -14.43 -74.96
N ASN A 327 54.00 -13.24 -74.97
CA ASN A 327 54.02 -12.35 -76.12
C ASN A 327 55.40 -11.66 -76.30
N ASN A 328 56.09 -11.35 -75.20
CA ASN A 328 57.46 -10.83 -75.24
C ASN A 328 58.46 -11.89 -75.70
N ASN A 329 58.32 -13.15 -75.27
CA ASN A 329 59.17 -14.25 -75.74
C ASN A 329 58.98 -14.55 -77.23
N LYS A 330 57.76 -14.37 -77.76
CA LYS A 330 57.50 -14.46 -79.22
C LYS A 330 58.11 -13.33 -80.05
N ARG A 331 58.51 -12.20 -79.43
CA ARG A 331 59.15 -11.07 -80.12
C ARG A 331 60.68 -11.18 -80.19
N GLN A 332 61.29 -12.17 -79.54
CA GLN A 332 62.75 -12.39 -79.54
C GLN A 332 63.22 -13.62 -80.35
N GLN A 333 62.31 -14.31 -81.04
CA GLN A 333 62.63 -15.31 -82.08
C GLN A 333 62.34 -14.73 -83.46
#